data_AF-I7MDQ6-F1
#
_entry.id   AF-I7MDQ6-F1
#
_cell.length_a   1.000
_cell.length_b   1.000
_cell.length_c   1.000
_cell.angle_alpha   90.00
_cell.angle_beta   90.00
_cell.angle_gamma   90.00
#
_symmetry.space_group_name_H-M   'P 1'
#
loop_
_entity.id
_entity.type
_entity.pdbx_description
1 polymer ?
#
loop_
_entity_poly.entity_id
_entity_poly.type
_entity_poly.pdbx_seq_one_letter_code
_entity_poly.pdbx_strand_id
1 'polypeptide(L)'
;MGLQSTDGFLSTLSDFQTQQAKEKKGWITVTIKRDRVKSMKKQLSRKKKQAQLEKLSNEALLNPTQLYSLKYRAKYNDQSTCAEILPGKSIKESDQLVNVFRLHFFSNQAANKTKVIKKEPTKPNPKSKNAKRRQERHKRNAERRKKHHEIQVQAKKKRQQALNIKHTAKEKQQQQQEQSEQAIVQE
;
A
#
# COMPACT_ATOMS: atom_id res chain seq x y z
N MET A 1 3.60 0.19 -33.68
CA MET A 1 4.61 0.50 -32.64
C MET A 1 5.82 -0.38 -32.85
N GLY A 2 6.92 0.20 -33.32
CA GLY A 2 8.18 -0.52 -33.45
C GLY A 2 8.84 -0.68 -32.09
N LEU A 3 9.27 -1.89 -31.76
CA LEU A 3 10.23 -2.10 -30.68
C LEU A 3 11.60 -1.67 -31.21
N GLN A 4 12.28 -0.77 -30.51
CA GLN A 4 13.60 -0.28 -30.89
C GLN A 4 14.68 -0.81 -29.94
N SER A 5 15.94 -0.77 -30.39
CA SER A 5 17.11 -0.89 -29.52
C SER A 5 17.20 0.33 -28.59
N THR A 6 18.00 0.24 -27.53
CA THR A 6 18.26 1.33 -26.59
C THR A 6 18.70 2.60 -27.31
N ASP A 7 19.73 2.52 -28.15
CA ASP A 7 20.24 3.68 -28.88
C ASP A 7 19.18 4.30 -29.81
N GLY A 8 18.38 3.46 -30.49
CA GLY A 8 17.28 3.93 -31.34
C GLY A 8 16.16 4.62 -30.55
N PHE A 9 15.85 4.11 -29.36
CA PHE A 9 14.86 4.71 -28.46
C PHE A 9 15.36 6.05 -27.91
N LEU A 10 16.62 6.12 -27.48
CA LEU A 10 17.24 7.34 -26.99
C LEU A 10 17.34 8.41 -28.09
N SER A 11 17.71 8.03 -29.31
CA SER A 11 17.72 8.93 -30.47
C SER A 11 16.32 9.50 -30.72
N THR A 12 15.29 8.64 -30.74
CA THR A 12 13.90 9.08 -30.95
C THR A 12 13.42 10.02 -29.83
N LEU A 13 13.84 9.79 -28.58
CA LEU A 13 13.55 10.70 -27.47
C LEU A 13 14.21 12.08 -27.65
N SER A 14 15.47 12.10 -28.12
CA SER A 14 16.17 13.35 -28.45
C SER A 14 15.47 14.10 -29.59
N ASP A 15 14.97 13.39 -30.59
CA ASP A 15 14.19 13.98 -31.69
C ASP A 15 12.88 14.59 -31.18
N PHE A 16 12.15 13.91 -30.30
CA PHE A 16 10.94 14.45 -29.67
C PHE A 16 11.21 15.74 -28.90
N GLN A 17 12.32 15.81 -28.17
CA GLN A 17 12.71 17.03 -27.46
C GLN A 17 13.07 18.15 -28.44
N THR A 18 13.83 17.83 -29.48
CA THR A 18 14.18 18.81 -30.53
C THR A 18 12.92 19.36 -31.21
N GLN A 19 11.94 18.49 -31.47
CA GLN A 19 10.65 18.88 -32.03
C GLN A 19 9.85 19.76 -31.06
N GLN A 20 9.77 19.39 -29.77
CA GLN A 20 9.12 20.20 -28.74
C GLN A 20 9.77 21.59 -28.61
N ALA A 21 11.11 21.66 -28.68
CA ALA A 21 11.86 22.92 -28.62
C ALA A 21 11.60 23.82 -29.84
N LYS A 22 11.51 23.23 -31.04
CA LYS A 22 11.17 23.95 -32.29
C LYS A 22 9.73 24.46 -32.28
N GLU A 23 8.78 23.62 -31.88
CA GLU A 23 7.35 23.96 -31.89
C GLU A 23 6.92 24.83 -30.69
N LYS A 24 7.77 24.92 -29.65
CA LYS A 24 7.51 25.60 -28.35
C LYS A 24 6.17 25.21 -27.71
N LYS A 25 5.62 24.07 -28.11
CA LYS A 25 4.32 23.53 -27.71
C LYS A 25 4.41 22.00 -27.70
N GLY A 26 3.51 21.36 -26.96
CA GLY A 26 3.41 19.91 -26.87
C GLY A 26 4.05 19.28 -25.64
N TRP A 27 3.75 18.00 -25.41
CA TRP A 27 4.24 17.21 -24.29
C TRP A 27 4.81 15.88 -24.74
N ILE A 28 5.93 15.50 -24.13
CA ILE A 28 6.52 14.17 -24.26
C ILE A 28 6.04 13.33 -23.08
N THR A 29 5.34 12.23 -23.36
CA THR A 29 4.88 11.29 -22.34
C THR A 29 5.73 10.04 -22.38
N VAL A 30 6.46 9.76 -21.30
CA VAL A 30 7.16 8.49 -21.11
C VAL A 30 6.42 7.64 -20.08
N THR A 31 6.08 6.41 -20.47
CA THR A 31 5.47 5.40 -19.61
C THR A 31 6.43 4.25 -19.41
N ILE A 32 6.62 3.85 -18.16
CA ILE A 32 7.43 2.69 -17.79
C ILE A 32 6.48 1.60 -17.28
N LYS A 33 6.55 0.41 -17.86
CA LYS A 33 5.81 -0.76 -17.38
C LYS A 33 6.76 -1.90 -17.08
N ARG A 34 6.62 -2.51 -15.91
CA ARG A 34 7.30 -3.76 -15.61
C ARG A 34 6.58 -4.89 -16.34
N ASP A 35 7.21 -5.46 -17.36
CA ASP A 35 6.71 -6.65 -18.04
C ASP A 35 7.29 -7.87 -17.31
N ARG A 36 6.40 -8.73 -16.82
CA ARG A 36 6.84 -10.03 -16.28
C ARG A 36 7.11 -10.91 -17.49
N VAL A 37 8.24 -11.63 -17.47
CA VAL A 37 8.62 -12.56 -18.55
C VAL A 37 7.37 -13.35 -18.96
N LYS A 38 6.98 -13.22 -20.24
CA LYS A 38 5.78 -13.85 -20.82
C LYS A 38 5.96 -15.37 -20.92
N SER A 39 6.04 -16.07 -19.80
CA SER A 39 5.97 -17.54 -19.77
C SER A 39 4.53 -18.06 -19.77
N MET A 40 3.52 -17.18 -19.69
CA MET A 40 2.11 -17.58 -19.54
C MET A 40 1.24 -17.49 -20.81
N LYS A 41 1.80 -17.79 -21.99
CA LYS A 41 0.97 -18.00 -23.20
C LYS A 41 0.36 -19.40 -23.32
N LYS A 42 0.72 -20.36 -22.44
CA LYS A 42 0.08 -21.68 -22.39
C LYS A 42 -1.17 -21.63 -21.49
N GLN A 43 -2.28 -22.19 -21.97
CA GLN A 43 -3.50 -22.39 -21.18
C GLN A 43 -3.23 -23.37 -20.03
N LEU A 44 -2.65 -22.88 -18.94
CA LEU A 44 -2.48 -23.63 -17.70
C LEU A 44 -3.77 -23.58 -16.90
N SER A 45 -4.14 -24.70 -16.27
CA SER A 45 -5.25 -24.75 -15.31
C SER A 45 -5.00 -23.78 -14.14
N ARG A 46 -6.07 -23.28 -13.52
CA ARG A 46 -6.01 -22.24 -12.47
C ARG A 46 -5.06 -22.62 -11.32
N LYS A 47 -5.05 -23.90 -10.91
CA LYS A 47 -4.18 -24.44 -9.85
C LYS A 47 -2.70 -24.47 -10.27
N LYS A 48 -2.41 -24.86 -11.52
CA LYS A 48 -1.04 -24.86 -12.07
C LYS A 48 -0.50 -23.43 -12.26
N LYS A 49 -1.36 -22.49 -12.67
CA LYS A 49 -1.01 -21.05 -12.74
C LYS A 49 -0.64 -20.49 -11.38
N GLN A 50 -1.38 -20.85 -10.32
CA GLN A 50 -1.13 -20.32 -8.98
C GLN A 50 0.19 -20.84 -8.40
N ALA A 51 0.46 -22.15 -8.51
CA ALA A 51 1.74 -22.73 -8.08
C ALA A 51 2.93 -22.15 -8.87
N GLN A 52 2.76 -21.88 -10.16
CA GLN A 52 3.82 -21.29 -10.99
C GLN A 52 4.03 -19.80 -10.68
N LEU A 53 2.97 -19.05 -10.35
CA LEU A 53 3.07 -17.67 -9.89
C LEU A 53 3.78 -17.57 -8.53
N GLU A 54 3.49 -18.48 -7.60
CA GLU A 54 4.18 -18.57 -6.31
C GLU A 54 5.66 -18.90 -6.49
N LYS A 55 6.00 -19.86 -7.36
CA LYS A 55 7.40 -20.17 -7.71
C LYS A 55 8.13 -18.97 -8.31
N LEU A 56 7.53 -18.31 -9.32
CA LEU A 56 8.11 -17.11 -9.95
C LEU A 56 8.21 -15.93 -8.97
N SER A 57 7.29 -15.81 -8.01
CA SER A 57 7.34 -14.79 -6.96
C SER A 57 8.50 -15.05 -6.00
N ASN A 58 8.71 -16.31 -5.62
CA ASN A 58 9.79 -16.71 -4.72
C ASN A 58 11.16 -16.60 -5.42
N GLU A 59 11.26 -17.00 -6.69
CA GLU A 59 12.47 -16.77 -7.49
C GLU A 59 12.74 -15.26 -7.69
N ALA A 60 11.70 -14.43 -7.83
CA ALA A 60 11.84 -12.97 -7.95
C ALA A 60 12.32 -12.31 -6.64
N LEU A 61 12.07 -12.94 -5.49
CA LEU A 61 12.64 -12.52 -4.21
C LEU A 61 14.11 -12.91 -4.08
N LEU A 62 14.50 -14.07 -4.65
CA LEU A 62 15.87 -14.57 -4.60
C LEU A 62 16.81 -13.90 -5.61
N ASN A 63 16.30 -13.58 -6.81
CA ASN A 63 17.06 -12.93 -7.88
C ASN A 63 16.27 -11.73 -8.45
N PRO A 64 16.23 -10.58 -7.74
CA PRO A 64 15.43 -9.44 -8.16
C PRO A 64 15.82 -8.93 -9.55
N THR A 65 17.08 -9.05 -9.97
CA THR A 65 17.60 -8.56 -11.26
C THR A 65 17.30 -9.49 -12.46
N GLN A 66 16.79 -10.70 -12.25
CA GLN A 66 16.67 -11.72 -13.31
C GLN A 66 15.28 -11.86 -13.94
N LEU A 67 14.21 -11.39 -13.29
CA LEU A 67 12.86 -11.91 -13.58
C LEU A 67 11.86 -10.90 -14.12
N TYR A 68 12.32 -9.72 -14.53
CA TYR A 68 11.46 -8.76 -15.20
C TYR A 68 12.19 -8.05 -16.32
N SER A 69 11.44 -7.66 -17.33
CA SER A 69 11.87 -6.63 -18.27
C SER A 69 11.11 -5.34 -18.00
N LEU A 70 11.74 -4.21 -18.29
CA LEU A 70 11.11 -2.90 -18.23
C LEU A 70 10.78 -2.49 -19.65
N LYS A 71 9.49 -2.30 -19.92
CA LYS A 71 9.01 -1.75 -21.17
C LYS A 71 8.86 -0.24 -21.04
N TYR A 72 9.72 0.49 -21.74
CA TYR A 72 9.61 1.93 -21.92
C TYR A 72 8.76 2.22 -23.14
N ARG A 73 7.89 3.22 -23.04
CA ARG A 73 7.12 3.74 -24.16
C ARG A 73 7.14 5.25 -24.10
N ALA A 74 7.59 5.90 -25.15
CA ALA A 74 7.54 7.34 -25.26
C ALA A 74 6.55 7.77 -26.34
N LYS A 75 5.92 8.92 -26.13
CA LYS A 75 5.05 9.56 -27.10
C LYS A 75 5.27 11.06 -27.19
N TYR A 76 5.06 11.63 -28.38
CA TYR A 76 4.93 13.08 -28.59
C TYR A 76 3.50 13.42 -29.01
N ASN A 77 2.83 14.31 -28.26
CA ASN A 77 1.45 14.76 -28.52
C ASN A 77 0.46 13.63 -28.85
N ASP A 78 0.64 12.47 -28.21
CA ASP A 78 -0.11 11.21 -28.41
C ASP A 78 -0.03 10.55 -29.81
N GLN A 79 0.70 11.12 -30.77
CA GLN A 79 0.76 10.64 -32.16
C GLN A 79 1.96 9.72 -32.44
N SER A 80 3.19 10.21 -32.23
CA SER A 80 4.40 9.43 -32.46
C SER A 80 4.66 8.51 -31.27
N THR A 81 4.87 7.21 -31.49
CA THR A 81 5.08 6.26 -30.39
C THR A 81 6.27 5.33 -30.65
N CYS A 82 7.29 5.40 -29.78
CA CYS A 82 8.40 4.45 -29.74
C CYS A 82 8.36 3.63 -28.45
N ALA A 83 8.92 2.43 -28.49
CA ALA A 83 8.98 1.56 -27.32
C ALA A 83 10.28 0.75 -27.29
N GLU A 84 10.76 0.50 -26.08
CA GLU A 84 11.96 -0.27 -25.81
C GLU A 84 11.65 -1.28 -24.70
N ILE A 85 12.29 -2.45 -24.73
CA ILE A 85 12.22 -3.45 -23.67
C ILE A 85 13.63 -3.69 -23.16
N LEU A 86 13.89 -3.26 -21.94
CA LEU A 86 15.15 -3.50 -21.25
C LEU A 86 15.05 -4.74 -20.37
N PRO A 87 15.95 -5.72 -20.51
CA PRO A 87 16.04 -6.83 -19.57
C PRO A 87 16.49 -6.31 -18.19
N GLY A 88 15.91 -6.82 -17.10
CA GLY A 88 16.21 -6.36 -15.72
C GLY A 88 17.67 -6.53 -15.26
N LYS A 89 18.52 -7.16 -16.07
CA LYS A 89 19.97 -7.32 -15.85
C LYS A 89 20.79 -6.11 -16.29
N SER A 90 20.27 -5.21 -17.12
CA SER A 90 21.06 -4.11 -17.69
C SER A 90 21.01 -2.84 -16.84
N ILE A 91 21.64 -2.92 -15.66
CA ILE A 91 21.86 -1.75 -14.79
C ILE A 91 22.56 -0.62 -15.56
N LYS A 92 23.53 -0.97 -16.43
CA LYS A 92 24.25 0.00 -17.27
C LYS A 92 23.35 0.74 -18.28
N GLU A 93 22.39 0.04 -18.90
CA GLU A 93 21.43 0.65 -19.84
C GLU A 93 20.39 1.50 -19.08
N SER A 94 20.07 1.12 -17.84
CA SER A 94 19.23 1.95 -16.97
C SER A 94 19.90 3.26 -16.56
N ASP A 95 21.22 3.26 -16.32
CA ASP A 95 21.98 4.48 -16.01
C ASP A 95 22.04 5.43 -17.22
N GLN A 96 22.20 4.89 -18.43
CA GLN A 96 22.14 5.68 -19.68
C GLN A 96 20.78 6.35 -19.88
N LEU A 97 19.68 5.62 -19.66
CA LEU A 97 18.35 6.21 -19.68
C LEU A 97 18.18 7.31 -18.63
N VAL A 98 18.61 7.07 -17.39
CA VAL A 98 18.55 8.07 -16.32
C VAL A 98 19.35 9.31 -16.68
N ASN A 99 20.53 9.16 -17.28
CA ASN A 99 21.36 10.27 -17.73
C ASN A 99 20.70 11.05 -18.86
N VAL A 100 20.08 10.38 -19.84
CA VAL A 100 19.30 11.04 -20.88
C VAL A 100 18.09 11.77 -20.28
N PHE A 101 17.37 11.17 -19.34
CA PHE A 101 16.29 11.87 -18.63
C PHE A 101 16.81 13.12 -17.89
N ARG A 102 17.95 13.01 -17.21
CA ARG A 102 18.60 14.12 -16.49
C ARG A 102 19.01 15.26 -17.43
N LEU A 103 19.70 14.93 -18.52
CA LEU A 103 20.22 15.92 -19.47
C LEU A 103 19.10 16.60 -20.27
N HIS A 104 18.10 15.84 -20.69
CA HIS A 104 17.11 16.32 -21.65
C HIS A 104 15.83 16.86 -20.98
N PHE A 105 15.46 16.38 -19.78
CA PHE A 105 14.23 16.82 -19.09
C PHE A 105 14.48 17.57 -17.79
N PHE A 106 15.67 17.46 -17.18
CA PHE A 106 15.96 18.05 -15.87
C PHE A 106 17.12 19.06 -15.87
N SER A 107 17.59 19.50 -17.05
CA SER A 107 18.71 20.45 -17.22
C SER A 107 18.57 21.77 -16.45
N ASN A 108 17.36 22.13 -16.01
CA ASN A 108 17.08 23.37 -15.28
C ASN A 108 16.58 23.17 -13.83
N GLN A 109 16.94 22.09 -13.13
CA GLN A 109 16.61 22.02 -11.70
C GLN A 109 17.33 23.09 -10.86
N ALA A 110 18.44 23.67 -11.33
CA ALA A 110 19.09 24.79 -10.64
C ALA A 110 18.28 26.10 -10.67
N ALA A 111 17.40 26.31 -11.66
CA ALA A 111 16.61 27.53 -11.81
C ALA A 111 15.26 27.52 -11.04
N ASN A 112 14.80 26.35 -10.58
CA ASN A 112 13.54 26.20 -9.84
C ASN A 112 13.74 26.13 -8.33
N LYS A 113 14.66 26.92 -7.78
CA LYS A 113 14.73 27.12 -6.33
C LYS A 113 13.49 27.91 -5.89
N THR A 114 12.63 27.21 -5.15
CA THR A 114 11.62 27.75 -4.22
C THR A 114 10.49 28.61 -4.82
N LYS A 115 9.52 27.95 -5.46
CA LYS A 115 8.12 28.19 -5.07
C LYS A 115 7.57 26.89 -4.52
N VAL A 116 7.72 26.71 -3.20
CA VAL A 116 6.95 25.71 -2.46
C VAL A 116 5.49 26.16 -2.57
N ILE A 117 4.81 25.68 -3.60
CA ILE A 117 3.36 25.80 -3.69
C ILE A 117 2.84 24.98 -2.52
N LYS A 118 2.51 25.65 -1.41
CA LYS A 118 1.76 25.06 -0.30
C LYS A 118 0.43 24.60 -0.88
N LYS A 119 0.36 23.34 -1.30
CA LYS A 119 -0.90 22.72 -1.70
C LYS A 119 -1.80 22.77 -0.49
N GLU A 120 -2.90 23.52 -0.59
CA GLU A 120 -3.96 23.40 0.40
C GLU A 120 -4.43 21.94 0.44
N PRO A 121 -4.66 21.37 1.64
CA PRO A 121 -5.11 20.00 1.76
C PRO A 121 -6.41 19.84 0.99
N THR A 122 -6.38 18.98 -0.03
CA THR A 122 -7.55 18.70 -0.86
C THR A 122 -8.66 18.17 0.04
N LYS A 123 -9.75 18.93 0.20
CA LYS A 123 -10.90 18.49 0.99
C LYS A 123 -11.44 17.21 0.35
N PRO A 124 -11.57 16.10 1.10
CA PRO A 124 -12.03 14.84 0.53
C PRO A 124 -13.46 15.00 0.01
N ASN A 125 -13.68 14.63 -1.26
CA ASN A 125 -15.02 14.68 -1.85
C ASN A 125 -15.97 13.75 -1.07
N PRO A 126 -17.02 14.30 -0.42
CA PRO A 126 -17.90 13.54 0.47
C PRO A 126 -18.76 12.50 -0.28
N LYS A 127 -18.92 12.64 -1.60
CA LYS A 127 -19.68 11.71 -2.44
C LYS A 127 -18.83 10.58 -3.02
N SER A 128 -17.51 10.59 -2.81
CA SER A 128 -16.63 9.54 -3.33
C SER A 128 -16.91 8.18 -2.66
N LYS A 129 -16.77 7.08 -3.43
CA LYS A 129 -16.88 5.71 -2.90
C LYS A 129 -15.92 5.47 -1.72
N ASN A 130 -14.75 6.10 -1.75
CA ASN A 130 -13.77 6.03 -0.66
C ASN A 130 -14.23 6.78 0.60
N ALA A 131 -14.90 7.94 0.47
CA ALA A 131 -15.47 8.67 1.61
C ALA A 131 -16.60 7.87 2.27
N LYS A 132 -17.51 7.28 1.48
CA LYS A 132 -18.59 6.42 2.00
C LYS A 132 -18.06 5.19 2.74
N ARG A 133 -17.10 4.47 2.14
CA ARG A 133 -16.47 3.30 2.76
C ARG A 133 -15.71 3.64 4.04
N ARG A 134 -15.09 4.82 4.10
CA ARG A 134 -14.44 5.33 5.31
C ARG A 134 -15.46 5.64 6.41
N GLN A 135 -16.59 6.27 6.07
CA GLN A 135 -17.67 6.54 7.03
C GLN A 135 -18.28 5.25 7.60
N GLU A 136 -18.58 4.26 6.76
CA GLU A 136 -19.08 2.95 7.22
C GLU A 136 -18.09 2.25 8.16
N ARG A 137 -16.79 2.29 7.83
CA ARG A 137 -15.75 1.73 8.69
C ARG A 137 -15.70 2.43 10.05
N HIS A 138 -15.83 3.75 10.08
CA HIS A 138 -15.88 4.51 11.33
C HIS A 138 -17.11 4.15 12.17
N LYS A 139 -18.29 4.04 11.56
CA LYS A 139 -19.53 3.63 12.25
C LYS A 139 -19.40 2.24 12.87
N ARG A 140 -18.97 1.24 12.09
CA ARG A 140 -18.76 -0.14 12.57
C ARG A 140 -17.74 -0.21 13.71
N ASN A 141 -16.67 0.59 13.63
CA ASN A 141 -15.66 0.63 14.70
C ASN A 141 -16.21 1.28 15.98
N ALA A 142 -17.05 2.31 15.87
CA ALA A 142 -17.69 2.93 17.02
C ALA A 142 -18.65 1.97 17.74
N GLU A 143 -19.46 1.22 16.99
CA GLU A 143 -20.35 0.19 17.54
C GLU A 143 -19.56 -0.93 18.23
N ARG A 144 -18.49 -1.43 17.61
CA ARG A 144 -17.62 -2.45 18.25
C ARG A 144 -17.03 -1.95 19.58
N ARG A 145 -16.61 -0.69 19.64
CA ARG A 145 -16.08 -0.08 20.86
C ARG A 145 -17.14 0.04 21.95
N LYS A 146 -18.34 0.52 21.61
CA LYS A 146 -19.47 0.58 22.56
C LYS A 146 -19.81 -0.80 23.12
N LYS A 147 -19.99 -1.79 22.24
CA LYS A 147 -20.30 -3.17 22.65
C LYS A 147 -19.21 -3.76 23.56
N HIS A 148 -17.94 -3.55 23.23
CA HIS A 148 -16.83 -4.01 24.07
C HIS A 148 -16.82 -3.33 25.45
N HIS A 149 -17.10 -2.02 25.50
CA HIS A 149 -17.19 -1.29 26.75
C HIS A 149 -18.36 -1.79 27.62
N GLU A 150 -19.54 -2.01 27.04
CA GLU A 150 -20.69 -2.59 27.76
C GLU A 150 -20.39 -3.97 28.35
N ILE A 151 -19.71 -4.83 27.59
CA ILE A 151 -19.26 -6.15 28.08
C ILE A 151 -18.32 -6.00 29.28
N GLN A 152 -17.36 -5.08 29.23
CA GLN A 152 -16.44 -4.82 30.35
C GLN A 152 -17.17 -4.31 31.59
N VAL A 153 -18.12 -3.39 31.42
CA VAL A 153 -18.93 -2.86 32.53
C VAL A 153 -19.78 -3.96 33.16
N GLN A 154 -20.43 -4.82 32.35
CA GLN A 154 -21.21 -5.95 32.86
C GLN A 154 -20.32 -6.97 33.59
N ALA A 155 -19.14 -7.28 33.06
CA ALA A 155 -18.19 -8.18 33.72
C ALA A 155 -17.73 -7.62 35.08
N LYS A 156 -17.46 -6.31 35.16
CA LYS A 156 -17.09 -5.64 36.42
C LYS A 156 -18.23 -5.68 37.43
N LYS A 157 -19.48 -5.43 37.01
CA LYS A 157 -20.67 -5.53 37.87
C LYS A 157 -20.87 -6.95 38.41
N LYS A 158 -20.77 -7.98 37.55
CA LYS A 158 -20.87 -9.39 37.98
C LYS A 158 -19.77 -9.77 38.97
N ARG A 159 -18.53 -9.31 38.74
CA ARG A 159 -17.42 -9.54 39.67
C ARG A 159 -17.67 -8.89 41.02
N GLN A 160 -18.19 -7.66 41.05
CA GLN A 160 -18.52 -6.97 42.30
C GLN A 160 -19.65 -7.69 43.06
N GLN A 161 -20.70 -8.13 42.37
CA GLN A 161 -21.78 -8.90 42.99
C GLN A 161 -21.25 -10.21 43.61
N ALA A 162 -20.38 -10.93 42.90
CA ALA A 162 -19.75 -12.14 43.42
C ALA A 162 -18.89 -11.88 44.68
N LEU A 163 -18.19 -10.74 44.73
CA LEU A 163 -17.42 -10.34 45.91
C LEU A 163 -18.33 -9.98 47.09
N ASN A 164 -19.42 -9.25 46.86
CA ASN A 164 -20.37 -8.90 47.91
C ASN A 164 -21.04 -10.15 48.51
N ILE A 165 -21.42 -11.12 47.66
CA ILE A 165 -21.98 -12.40 48.13
C ILE A 165 -20.96 -13.16 48.98
N LYS A 166 -19.68 -13.20 48.56
CA LYS A 166 -18.61 -13.83 49.35
C LYS A 166 -18.38 -13.14 50.70
N HIS A 167 -18.42 -11.82 50.74
CA HIS A 167 -18.29 -11.06 51.99
C HIS A 167 -19.45 -11.35 52.95
N THR A 168 -20.68 -11.28 52.45
CA THR A 168 -21.89 -11.54 53.24
C THR A 168 -21.90 -12.97 53.79
N ALA A 169 -21.45 -13.95 52.99
CA ALA A 169 -21.34 -15.34 53.44
C ALA A 169 -20.31 -15.52 54.56
N LYS A 170 -19.16 -14.83 54.48
CA LYS A 170 -18.13 -14.84 55.54
C LYS A 170 -18.63 -14.19 56.84
N GLU A 171 -19.31 -13.05 56.74
CA GLU A 171 -19.88 -12.36 57.90
C GLU A 171 -20.92 -13.24 58.62
N LYS A 172 -21.78 -13.93 57.88
CA LYS A 172 -22.74 -14.88 58.47
C LYS A 172 -22.06 -16.09 59.14
N GLN A 173 -20.97 -16.60 58.57
CA GLN A 173 -20.19 -17.68 59.18
C GLN A 173 -19.51 -17.23 60.48
N GLN A 174 -18.94 -16.02 60.51
CA GLN A 174 -18.34 -15.44 61.71
C GLN A 174 -19.37 -15.21 62.81
N GLN A 175 -20.55 -14.65 62.48
CA GLN A 175 -21.62 -14.46 63.46
C GLN A 175 -22.14 -15.78 64.05
N GLN A 176 -22.21 -16.85 63.24
CA GLN A 176 -22.57 -18.18 63.74
C GLN A 176 -21.51 -18.77 64.66
N GLN A 177 -20.22 -18.55 64.36
CA GLN A 177 -19.12 -18.98 65.22
C GLN A 177 -19.12 -18.23 66.56
N GLU A 178 -19.25 -16.90 66.54
CA GLU A 178 -19.32 -16.07 67.75
C GLU A 178 -20.53 -16.43 68.63
N GLN A 179 -21.69 -16.72 68.04
CA GLN A 179 -22.87 -17.20 68.78
C GLN A 179 -22.66 -18.59 69.38
N SER A 180 -22.00 -19.51 68.66
CA SER A 180 -21.67 -20.83 69.20
C SER A 180 -20.64 -20.78 70.31
N GLU A 181 -19.64 -19.90 70.22
CA GLU A 181 -18.61 -19.72 71.26
C GLU A 181 -19.21 -19.07 72.52
N GLN A 182 -20.12 -18.11 72.38
CA GLN A 182 -20.83 -17.51 73.52
C GLN A 182 -21.77 -18.49 74.23
N ALA A 183 -22.39 -19.41 73.48
CA ALA A 183 -23.26 -20.44 74.06
C ALA A 183 -22.47 -21.49 74.87
N ILE A 184 -21.22 -21.78 74.50
CA ILE A 184 -20.35 -22.75 75.20
C ILE A 184 -19.77 -22.18 76.52
N VAL A 185 -19.64 -20.86 76.64
CA VAL A 185 -19.07 -20.21 77.83
C VAL A 185 -20.13 -19.94 78.93
N GLN A 186 -21.43 -20.09 78.61
CA GLN A 186 -22.54 -19.86 79.53
C GLN A 186 -23.15 -21.15 80.13
N GLU A 187 -22.62 -22.34 79.78
CA GLU A 187 -22.84 -23.60 80.49
C GLU A 187 -21.73 -23.85 81.52
#